data_AF-A0A2B8A2P7-F1
#
_entry.id   AF-A0A2B8A2P7-F1
#
_cell.length_a   1.000
_cell.length_b   1.000
_cell.length_c   1.000
_cell.angle_alpha   90.00
_cell.angle_beta   90.00
_cell.angle_gamma   90.00
#
_symmetry.space_group_name_H-M   'P 1'
#
loop_
_entity.id
_entity.type
_entity.pdbx_description
1 polymer ?
#
loop_
_entity_poly.entity_id
_entity_poly.type
_entity_poly.pdbx_seq_one_letter_code
_entity_poly.pdbx_strand_id
1 'polypeptide(L)'
;MYNGALDNASGVAALLEFARAFKAEKTPPERSVLFISVTGEEQGLLGSDYYAHHPVFPLKNTVANVNFDGVNNIGRCHDVVIVGKGQSELEDIFEKYAKEQNRYVTEEPKPQNGNYFRSDHFCFAKVGV
;
A
#
# COMPACT_ATOMS: atom_id res chain seq x y z
N MET A 1 -0.76 17.67 -19.95
CA MET A 1 0.53 17.23 -19.39
C MET A 1 0.20 16.39 -18.17
N TYR A 2 0.60 15.12 -18.14
CA TYR A 2 0.34 14.20 -17.02
C TYR A 2 1.67 13.99 -16.29
N ASN A 3 2.04 14.92 -15.41
CA ASN A 3 3.35 14.88 -14.75
C ASN A 3 3.47 13.75 -13.72
N GLY A 4 2.33 13.18 -13.28
CA GLY A 4 2.27 12.03 -12.39
C GLY A 4 2.97 12.20 -11.05
N ALA A 5 3.21 13.44 -10.60
CA ALA A 5 4.07 13.71 -9.45
C ALA A 5 3.49 13.15 -8.14
N LEU A 6 2.19 13.35 -7.91
CA LEU A 6 1.48 12.72 -6.80
C LEU A 6 1.09 11.29 -7.16
N ASP A 7 0.42 11.13 -8.30
CA ASP A 7 -0.15 9.88 -8.81
C ASP A 7 0.67 9.38 -10.02
N ASN A 8 1.60 8.43 -9.87
CA ASN A 8 2.05 7.83 -8.60
C ASN A 8 3.58 7.88 -8.43
N ALA A 9 4.25 8.91 -8.97
CA ALA A 9 5.69 9.10 -8.76
C ALA A 9 6.04 9.28 -7.26
N SER A 10 5.12 9.84 -6.46
CA SER A 10 5.32 9.97 -5.02
C SER A 10 5.33 8.62 -4.29
N GLY A 11 4.45 7.68 -4.68
CA GLY A 11 4.45 6.31 -4.15
C GLY A 11 5.72 5.55 -4.57
N VAL A 12 6.17 5.72 -5.82
CA VAL A 12 7.45 5.16 -6.28
C VAL A 12 8.64 5.72 -5.49
N ALA A 13 8.65 7.03 -5.23
CA ALA A 13 9.70 7.65 -4.41
C ALA A 13 9.70 7.10 -2.97
N ALA A 14 8.53 6.92 -2.36
CA ALA A 14 8.41 6.30 -1.05
C ALA A 14 8.88 4.84 -1.06
N LEU A 15 8.52 4.06 -2.08
CA LEU A 15 8.95 2.67 -2.24
C LEU A 15 10.48 2.55 -2.26
N LEU A 16 11.14 3.39 -3.06
CA LEU A 16 12.60 3.43 -3.14
C LEU A 16 13.23 3.82 -1.80
N GLU A 17 12.58 4.73 -1.07
CA GLU A 17 13.10 5.19 0.20
C GLU A 17 12.91 4.19 1.33
N PHE A 18 11.81 3.44 1.33
CA PHE A 18 11.65 2.28 2.19
C PHE A 18 12.71 1.23 1.87
N ALA A 19 12.96 0.91 0.59
CA ALA A 19 14.01 -0.04 0.22
C ALA A 19 15.39 0.41 0.73
N ARG A 20 15.70 1.71 0.66
CA ARG A 20 16.94 2.27 1.24
C ARG A 20 16.99 2.12 2.75
N ALA A 21 15.90 2.44 3.46
CA ALA A 21 15.80 2.33 4.91
C ALA A 21 15.95 0.88 5.40
N PHE A 22 15.20 -0.06 4.81
CA PHE A 22 15.29 -1.49 5.13
C PHE A 22 16.69 -2.05 4.91
N LYS A 23 17.41 -1.58 3.88
CA LYS A 23 18.80 -1.96 3.64
C LYS A 23 19.78 -1.39 4.68
N ALA A 24 19.46 -0.24 5.27
CA ALA A 24 20.30 0.44 6.26
C ALA A 24 20.08 -0.07 7.70
N GLU A 25 19.03 -0.84 7.94
CA GLU A 25 18.74 -1.42 9.25
C GLU A 25 19.86 -2.36 9.71
N LYS A 26 20.23 -2.26 11.00
CA LYS A 26 21.28 -3.12 11.58
C LYS A 26 20.82 -4.57 11.72
N THR A 27 19.53 -4.75 12.00
CA THR A 27 18.90 -6.04 12.15
C THR A 27 17.90 -6.20 11.02
N PRO A 28 18.12 -7.12 10.06
CA PRO A 28 17.17 -7.35 8.99
C PRO A 28 15.86 -7.93 9.56
N PRO A 29 14.72 -7.71 8.87
CA PRO A 29 13.46 -8.33 9.27
C PRO A 29 13.55 -9.86 9.22
N GLU A 30 12.79 -10.53 10.09
CA GLU A 30 12.71 -12.01 10.11
C GLU A 30 12.03 -12.58 8.86
N ARG A 31 11.20 -11.78 8.18
CA ARG A 31 10.55 -12.13 6.91
C ARG A 31 11.17 -11.39 5.74
N SER A 32 11.14 -12.00 4.57
CA SER A 32 11.50 -11.33 3.33
C SER A 32 10.54 -10.17 3.04
N VAL A 33 11.08 -9.05 2.57
CA VAL A 33 10.32 -7.88 2.13
C VAL A 33 10.53 -7.71 0.63
N LEU A 34 9.43 -7.71 -0.13
CA LEU A 34 9.44 -7.47 -1.56
C LEU A 34 9.01 -6.03 -1.84
N PHE A 35 9.86 -5.28 -2.53
CA PHE A 35 9.49 -3.98 -3.09
C PHE A 35 9.13 -4.19 -4.56
N ILE A 36 7.89 -3.87 -4.93
CA ILE A 36 7.37 -4.06 -6.29
C ILE A 36 6.84 -2.73 -6.82
N SER A 37 7.22 -2.40 -8.05
CA SER A 37 6.61 -1.32 -8.84
C SER A 37 5.93 -1.98 -10.03
N VAL A 38 4.61 -1.81 -10.10
CA VAL A 38 3.77 -2.43 -11.14
C VAL A 38 3.51 -1.45 -12.28
N THR A 39 3.09 -1.98 -13.42
CA THR A 39 2.78 -1.19 -14.63
C THR A 39 1.29 -1.27 -14.96
N GLY A 40 0.77 -0.28 -15.68
CA GLY A 40 -0.61 -0.33 -16.19
C GLY A 40 -1.71 -0.28 -15.13
N GLU A 41 -1.45 0.31 -13.96
CA GLU A 41 -2.45 0.61 -12.91
C GLU A 41 -3.62 1.41 -13.52
N GLU A 42 -3.32 2.54 -14.15
CA GLU A 42 -4.26 3.44 -14.83
C GLU A 42 -4.99 2.83 -16.05
N GLN A 43 -4.61 1.61 -16.45
CA GLN A 43 -5.25 0.85 -17.53
C GLN A 43 -6.11 -0.30 -17.00
N GLY A 44 -6.42 -0.28 -15.70
CA GLY A 44 -7.24 -1.30 -15.04
C GLY A 44 -6.41 -2.32 -14.27
N LEU A 45 -5.37 -1.87 -13.54
CA LEU A 45 -4.56 -2.69 -12.63
C LEU A 45 -3.80 -3.83 -13.33
N LEU A 46 -3.42 -3.65 -14.60
CA LEU A 46 -2.95 -4.75 -15.45
C LEU A 46 -1.70 -5.45 -14.90
N GLY A 47 -0.72 -4.70 -14.39
CA GLY A 47 0.52 -5.26 -13.88
C GLY A 47 0.35 -5.95 -12.52
N SER A 48 -0.45 -5.39 -11.62
CA SER A 48 -0.75 -6.02 -10.33
C SER A 48 -1.65 -7.24 -10.49
N ASP A 49 -2.63 -7.21 -11.39
CA ASP A 49 -3.44 -8.38 -11.75
C ASP A 49 -2.58 -9.49 -12.36
N TYR A 50 -1.68 -9.13 -13.28
CA TYR A 50 -0.76 -10.10 -13.87
C TYR A 50 0.14 -10.74 -12.81
N TYR A 51 0.75 -9.94 -11.91
CA TYR A 51 1.61 -10.46 -10.84
C TYR A 51 0.83 -11.34 -9.87
N ALA A 52 -0.40 -10.96 -9.50
CA ALA A 52 -1.25 -11.75 -8.62
C ALA A 52 -1.53 -13.16 -9.18
N HIS A 53 -1.68 -13.29 -10.51
CA HIS A 53 -1.92 -14.58 -11.17
C HIS A 53 -0.63 -15.31 -11.62
N HIS A 54 0.48 -14.60 -11.78
CA HIS A 54 1.77 -15.15 -12.24
C HIS A 54 2.92 -14.67 -11.35
N PRO A 55 2.88 -14.98 -10.04
CA PRO A 55 3.79 -14.37 -9.09
C PRO A 55 5.18 -14.99 -9.20
N VAL A 56 6.22 -14.15 -9.15
CA VAL A 56 7.62 -14.62 -9.07
C VAL A 56 7.87 -15.36 -7.75
N PHE A 57 7.23 -14.91 -6.67
CA PHE A 57 7.27 -15.55 -5.35
C PHE A 57 5.88 -16.10 -5.00
N PRO A 58 5.74 -17.36 -4.56
CA PRO A 58 4.43 -17.95 -4.31
C PRO A 58 3.58 -17.11 -3.34
N LEU A 59 2.37 -16.70 -3.75
CA LEU A 59 1.50 -15.84 -2.95
C LEU A 59 1.08 -16.45 -1.61
N LYS A 60 1.05 -17.78 -1.49
CA LYS A 60 0.82 -18.47 -0.21
C LYS A 60 1.82 -18.10 0.89
N ASN A 61 2.95 -17.51 0.52
CA ASN A 61 3.97 -17.03 1.45
C ASN A 61 3.87 -15.51 1.69
N THR A 62 3.00 -14.80 0.97
CA THR A 62 2.74 -13.37 1.15
C THR A 62 1.73 -13.22 2.28
N VAL A 63 2.17 -12.66 3.40
CA VAL A 63 1.34 -12.50 4.61
C VAL A 63 0.72 -11.10 4.74
N ALA A 64 1.19 -10.15 3.93
CA ALA A 64 0.71 -8.78 3.91
C ALA A 64 1.10 -8.12 2.58
N ASN A 65 0.21 -7.27 2.06
CA ASN A 65 0.49 -6.37 0.96
C ASN A 65 0.18 -4.94 1.41
N VAL A 66 1.16 -4.04 1.29
CA VAL A 66 0.99 -2.61 1.59
C VAL A 66 1.26 -1.83 0.31
N ASN A 67 0.21 -1.18 -0.20
CA ASN A 67 0.27 -0.41 -1.42
C ASN A 67 0.38 1.08 -1.13
N PHE A 68 1.22 1.78 -1.90
CA PHE A 68 1.40 3.23 -1.80
C PHE A 68 1.01 3.87 -3.12
N ASP A 69 -0.08 4.62 -3.09
CA ASP A 69 -0.65 5.29 -4.24
C ASP A 69 -1.00 6.73 -3.88
N GLY A 70 -0.08 7.63 -4.20
CA GLY A 70 -0.02 8.96 -3.62
C GLY A 70 0.53 8.97 -2.18
N VAL A 71 1.37 9.96 -1.89
CA VAL A 71 1.89 10.22 -0.54
C VAL A 71 1.50 11.63 -0.10
N ASN A 72 1.16 11.79 1.18
CA ASN A 72 0.71 13.05 1.75
C ASN A 72 1.68 14.21 1.40
N ASN A 73 1.13 15.22 0.70
CA ASN A 73 1.82 16.45 0.31
C ASN A 73 1.20 17.72 0.92
N ILE A 74 0.22 17.59 1.81
CA ILE A 74 -0.52 18.72 2.42
C ILE A 74 0.04 19.15 3.77
N GLY A 75 1.00 18.40 4.33
CA GLY A 75 1.70 18.74 5.58
C GLY A 75 1.36 17.80 6.73
N ARG A 76 1.61 18.25 7.97
CA ARG A 76 1.39 17.41 9.17
C ARG A 76 -0.11 17.18 9.42
N CYS A 77 -0.51 15.93 9.50
CA CYS A 77 -1.87 15.48 9.81
C CYS A 77 -1.85 14.54 11.02
N HIS A 78 -2.91 14.59 11.83
CA HIS A 78 -3.07 13.71 13.00
C HIS A 78 -3.99 12.52 12.68
N ASP A 79 -4.84 12.66 11.67
CA ASP A 79 -5.70 11.60 11.18
C ASP A 79 -4.96 10.69 10.16
N VAL A 80 -5.43 9.45 10.08
CA VAL A 80 -5.20 8.54 8.96
C VAL A 80 -6.51 7.90 8.57
N VAL A 81 -6.87 8.00 7.30
CA VAL A 81 -8.07 7.36 6.75
C VAL A 81 -7.75 5.92 6.37
N ILE A 82 -8.53 4.96 6.88
CA ILE A 82 -8.55 3.58 6.36
C ILE A 82 -9.63 3.50 5.28
N VAL A 83 -9.18 3.18 4.06
CA VAL A 83 -10.05 2.93 2.91
C VAL A 83 -10.39 1.45 2.87
N GLY A 84 -11.69 1.11 2.82
CA GLY A 84 -12.14 -0.29 2.86
C GLY A 84 -11.90 -0.98 4.21
N LYS A 85 -12.32 -0.35 5.31
CA LYS A 85 -12.27 -0.95 6.65
C LYS A 85 -13.02 -2.29 6.71
N GLY A 86 -12.49 -3.24 7.47
CA GLY A 86 -13.01 -4.60 7.63
C GLY A 86 -12.55 -5.58 6.55
N GLN A 87 -11.61 -5.18 5.68
CA GLN A 87 -11.08 -6.05 4.62
C GLN A 87 -9.80 -6.80 5.03
N SER A 88 -9.13 -6.41 6.11
CA SER A 88 -7.86 -7.03 6.53
C SER A 88 -7.58 -6.79 8.01
N GLU A 89 -7.00 -7.79 8.69
CA GLU A 89 -6.48 -7.66 10.06
C GLU A 89 -5.30 -6.67 10.17
N LEU A 90 -4.71 -6.25 9.04
CA LEU A 90 -3.68 -5.21 9.01
C LEU A 90 -4.18 -3.87 9.56
N GLU A 91 -5.50 -3.62 9.55
CA GLU A 91 -6.08 -2.38 10.09
C GLU A 91 -5.85 -2.23 11.59
N ASP A 92 -5.91 -3.32 12.36
CA ASP A 92 -5.66 -3.30 13.80
C ASP A 92 -4.19 -2.99 14.11
N ILE A 93 -3.29 -3.60 13.33
CA ILE A 93 -1.84 -3.34 13.42
C ILE A 93 -1.57 -1.88 13.08
N PHE A 94 -2.21 -1.38 12.02
CA PHE A 94 -2.08 0.00 11.59
C PHE A 94 -2.56 0.98 12.67
N GLU A 95 -3.73 0.74 13.27
CA GLU A 95 -4.28 1.58 14.33
C GLU A 95 -3.36 1.64 15.55
N LYS A 96 -2.76 0.50 15.94
CA LYS A 96 -1.77 0.45 17.02
C LYS A 96 -0.59 1.41 16.74
N TYR A 97 0.04 1.30 15.58
CA TYR A 97 1.20 2.15 15.24
C TYR A 97 0.83 3.62 14.99
N ALA A 98 -0.40 3.90 14.56
CA ALA A 98 -0.91 5.26 14.49
C ALA A 98 -0.99 5.89 15.89
N LYS A 99 -1.54 5.17 16.88
CA LYS A 99 -1.63 5.63 18.28
C LYS A 99 -0.26 5.90 18.89
N GLU A 100 0.72 5.03 18.65
CA GLU A 100 2.11 5.24 19.09
C GLU A 100 2.73 6.55 18.57
N GLN A 101 2.25 7.04 17.42
CA GLN A 101 2.66 8.31 16.81
C GLN A 101 1.79 9.51 17.23
N ASN A 102 0.91 9.37 18.23
CA ASN A 102 -0.10 10.36 18.61
C ASN A 102 -1.04 10.72 17.45
N ARG A 103 -1.36 9.74 16.60
CA ARG A 103 -2.31 9.86 15.49
C ARG A 103 -3.55 9.01 15.76
N TYR A 104 -4.64 9.31 15.06
CA TYR A 104 -5.89 8.57 15.16
C TYR A 104 -6.38 8.11 13.79
N VAL A 105 -7.06 6.97 13.76
CA VAL A 105 -7.63 6.41 12.54
C VAL A 105 -9.05 6.91 12.36
N THR A 106 -9.40 7.23 11.12
CA THR A 106 -10.76 7.58 10.69
C THR A 106 -11.22 6.64 9.58
N GLU A 107 -12.53 6.50 9.45
CA GLU A 107 -13.11 5.74 8.35
C GLU A 107 -13.20 6.60 7.10
N GLU A 108 -13.22 5.94 5.94
CA GLU A 108 -13.50 6.60 4.67
C GLU A 108 -14.84 7.38 4.73
N PRO A 109 -14.87 8.68 4.37
CA PRO A 109 -16.09 9.47 4.46
C PRO A 109 -17.13 9.14 3.38
N LYS A 110 -16.73 8.49 2.28
CA LYS A 110 -17.59 8.22 1.11
C LYS A 110 -17.31 6.83 0.50
N PRO A 111 -17.55 5.72 1.23
CA PRO A 111 -17.28 4.35 0.75
C PRO A 111 -18.01 3.99 -0.55
N GLN A 112 -19.16 4.63 -0.82
CA GLN A 112 -19.91 4.47 -2.08
C GLN A 112 -19.13 4.89 -3.33
N ASN A 113 -18.03 5.65 -3.19
CA ASN A 113 -17.16 6.01 -4.30
C ASN A 113 -16.26 4.83 -4.75
N GLY A 114 -16.24 3.73 -3.99
CA GLY A 114 -15.53 2.52 -4.35
C GLY A 114 -14.00 2.67 -4.33
N ASN A 115 -13.45 3.58 -3.52
CA ASN A 115 -12.01 3.88 -3.54
C ASN A 115 -11.14 2.66 -3.20
N TYR A 116 -11.65 1.74 -2.39
CA TYR A 116 -10.98 0.47 -2.09
C TYR A 116 -10.67 -0.36 -3.36
N PHE A 117 -11.49 -0.25 -4.41
CA PHE A 117 -11.33 -1.05 -5.62
C PHE A 117 -10.41 -0.41 -6.68
N ARG A 118 -9.80 0.74 -6.39
CA ARG A 118 -9.21 1.63 -7.40
C ARG A 118 -7.69 1.61 -7.48
N SER A 119 -7.01 0.72 -6.76
CA SER A 119 -5.54 0.69 -6.78
C SER A 119 -5.03 -0.74 -6.58
N ASP A 120 -3.73 -0.94 -6.80
CA ASP A 120 -3.11 -2.25 -7.03
C ASP A 120 -3.27 -3.26 -5.89
N HIS A 121 -3.45 -2.81 -4.65
CA HIS A 121 -3.73 -3.69 -3.51
C HIS A 121 -4.92 -4.61 -3.75
N PHE A 122 -5.92 -4.15 -4.50
CA PHE A 122 -7.14 -4.90 -4.73
C PHE A 122 -6.89 -6.20 -5.50
N CYS A 123 -5.93 -6.23 -6.44
CA CYS A 123 -5.59 -7.45 -7.18
C CYS A 123 -5.03 -8.55 -6.27
N PHE A 124 -4.28 -8.17 -5.23
CA PHE A 124 -3.75 -9.10 -4.23
C PHE A 124 -4.86 -9.59 -3.29
N ALA A 125 -5.75 -8.71 -2.85
CA ALA A 125 -6.90 -9.07 -2.02
C ALA A 125 -7.81 -10.10 -2.71
N LYS A 126 -8.06 -9.95 -4.02
CA LYS A 126 -8.87 -10.90 -4.82
C LYS A 126 -8.34 -12.33 -4.81
N VAL A 127 -7.03 -12.50 -4.69
CA VAL A 127 -6.36 -13.80 -4.70
C VAL A 127 -6.01 -14.31 -3.30
N GLY A 128 -6.52 -13.64 -2.25
CA GLY A 128 -6.46 -14.09 -0.87
C GLY A 128 -5.20 -13.68 -0.10
N VAL A 129 -4.53 -12.60 -0.52
CA VAL A 129 -3.45 -11.94 0.25
C VAL A 129 -4.02 -10.88 1.16
#